data_AF-A0A7K0CE31-F1
#
_entry.id   AF-A0A7K0CE31-F1
#
_cell.length_a   1.000
_cell.length_b   1.000
_cell.length_c   1.000
_cell.angle_alpha   90.00
_cell.angle_beta   90.00
_cell.angle_gamma   90.00
#
_symmetry.space_group_name_H-M   'P 1'
#
loop_
_entity.id
_entity.type
_entity.pdbx_description
1 polymer ?
#
loop_
_entity_poly.entity_id
_entity_poly.type
_entity_poly.pdbx_seq_one_letter_code
_entity_poly.pdbx_strand_id
1 'polypeptide(L)'
;MADDTVATSLGASVRERIGAGLAAVDAELARRYPGDPGTRQPVHTVYVPADTYHAGTVRDWGDRALALLDEHAPDAGALAAVLGLADELAGPVYERVRAKLVREPVEDLRIDFEDGYGPRSDAEEDETAVRAAALVAAGAGAPYTGIRAKCLEAAVRDRGIRTLDIFLTGLMNAGGLPDGLVLTLPKVTYAEQVAAMAGLLAEFERVHGLTFGRLGFEIQIETTQAILGPDGRATVARMIDAAEGRATGLHYGTFDYSAACGVSAAYQSMDHPVADHAKAVMQLAAAGTGVRLSDGSTNVLPVGGTRQVHDAWRLHHRLVRRSLARAYYQGWDMDPGHLPTRYAAVYAFYREGLEQAADRLAAYVARAGGAVLDEPATARALSGYLLRGLDCGAVDPAEVTALTGLDRTALDRLAGRRG
;
A
#
# COMPACT_ATOMS: atom_id res chain seq x y z
N MET A 1 -6.11 46.03 -15.56
CA MET A 1 -7.18 45.92 -16.57
C MET A 1 -8.49 45.97 -15.81
N ALA A 2 -9.37 46.88 -16.20
CA ALA A 2 -10.60 47.20 -15.48
C ALA A 2 -11.53 45.98 -15.40
N ASP A 3 -11.83 45.53 -14.18
CA ASP A 3 -12.84 44.52 -13.89
C ASP A 3 -14.18 45.27 -13.75
N ASP A 4 -14.88 45.36 -14.87
CA ASP A 4 -16.13 46.09 -15.06
C ASP A 4 -17.05 45.05 -15.74
N THR A 5 -18.16 44.54 -15.19
CA THR A 5 -19.47 45.23 -15.19
C THR A 5 -20.63 44.29 -14.79
N VAL A 6 -20.46 43.41 -13.80
CA VAL A 6 -21.62 42.69 -13.21
C VAL A 6 -21.91 43.26 -11.84
N ALA A 7 -23.06 43.91 -11.68
CA ALA A 7 -23.49 44.44 -10.40
C ALA A 7 -23.67 43.29 -9.39
N THR A 8 -22.81 43.24 -8.37
CA THR A 8 -22.95 42.31 -7.25
C THR A 8 -23.56 43.05 -6.05
N SER A 9 -24.58 42.47 -5.42
CA SER A 9 -25.26 43.07 -4.25
C SER A 9 -24.48 42.95 -2.94
N LEU A 10 -23.43 42.13 -2.89
CA LEU A 10 -22.58 41.93 -1.71
C LEU A 10 -21.31 42.80 -1.79
N GLY A 11 -21.10 43.64 -0.78
CA GLY A 11 -19.90 44.46 -0.65
C GLY A 11 -18.65 43.67 -0.26
N ALA A 12 -17.47 44.26 -0.47
CA ALA A 12 -16.17 43.64 -0.17
C ALA A 12 -16.03 43.22 1.31
N SER A 13 -16.58 43.99 2.26
CA SER A 13 -16.53 43.69 3.69
C SER A 13 -17.21 42.38 4.08
N VAL A 14 -18.23 41.94 3.32
CA VAL A 14 -18.86 40.63 3.54
C VAL A 14 -17.92 39.51 3.13
N ARG A 15 -17.23 39.65 1.98
CA ARG A 15 -16.26 38.67 1.48
C ARG A 15 -15.05 38.56 2.41
N GLU A 16 -14.50 39.68 2.88
CA GLU A 16 -13.38 39.70 3.83
C GLU A 16 -13.74 39.02 5.15
N ARG A 17 -14.92 39.31 5.72
CA ARG A 17 -15.39 38.67 6.95
C ARG A 17 -15.57 37.16 6.79
N ILE A 18 -16.13 36.70 5.67
CA ILE A 18 -16.27 35.26 5.39
C ILE A 18 -14.89 34.62 5.23
N GLY A 19 -13.98 35.23 4.47
CA GLY A 19 -12.61 34.74 4.31
C GLY A 19 -11.86 34.64 5.63
N ALA A 20 -11.93 35.67 6.48
CA ALA A 20 -11.33 35.64 7.81
C ALA A 20 -11.97 34.57 8.72
N GLY A 21 -13.29 34.36 8.60
CA GLY A 21 -14.00 33.32 9.35
C GLY A 21 -13.66 31.88 8.92
N LEU A 22 -13.25 31.67 7.67
CA LEU A 22 -12.93 30.35 7.12
C LEU A 22 -11.42 30.04 7.08
N ALA A 23 -10.54 31.02 7.26
CA ALA A 23 -9.09 30.83 7.13
C ALA A 23 -8.51 29.69 8.01
N ALA A 24 -9.01 29.53 9.24
CA ALA A 24 -8.60 28.42 10.11
C ALA A 24 -9.10 27.05 9.62
N VAL A 25 -10.29 27.02 9.02
CA VAL A 25 -10.86 25.80 8.40
C VAL A 25 -10.05 25.43 7.17
N ASP A 26 -9.71 26.40 6.32
CA ASP A 26 -8.90 26.18 5.12
C ASP A 26 -7.49 25.65 5.48
N ALA A 27 -6.86 26.22 6.51
CA ALA A 27 -5.58 25.75 7.01
C ALA A 27 -5.66 24.31 7.56
N GLU A 28 -6.73 23.98 8.30
CA GLU A 28 -6.93 22.63 8.82
C GLU A 28 -7.23 21.62 7.71
N LEU A 29 -8.01 22.00 6.69
CA LEU A 29 -8.25 21.18 5.51
C LEU A 29 -6.95 20.89 4.75
N ALA A 30 -6.13 21.92 4.51
CA ALA A 30 -4.84 21.77 3.83
C ALA A 30 -3.87 20.89 4.63
N ARG A 31 -3.88 21.00 5.97
CA ARG A 31 -3.02 20.21 6.85
C ARG A 31 -3.45 18.74 6.91
N ARG A 32 -4.75 18.46 7.04
CA ARG A 32 -5.29 17.09 7.16
C ARG A 32 -5.37 16.36 5.83
N TYR A 33 -5.60 17.08 4.74
CA TYR A 33 -5.87 16.48 3.43
C TYR A 33 -4.90 17.00 2.34
N PRO A 34 -3.58 16.73 2.47
CA PRO A 34 -2.59 17.18 1.50
C PRO A 34 -2.72 16.53 0.11
N GLY A 35 -3.41 15.39 0.00
CA GLY A 35 -3.56 14.62 -1.23
C GLY A 35 -2.55 13.47 -1.38
N ASP A 36 -2.55 12.82 -2.54
CA ASP A 36 -1.62 11.72 -2.88
C ASP A 36 -0.19 12.30 -3.01
N PRO A 37 0.82 11.72 -2.31
CA PRO A 37 2.20 12.19 -2.35
C PRO A 37 2.89 11.95 -3.71
N GLY A 38 2.25 11.27 -4.66
CA GLY A 38 2.76 11.10 -6.03
C GLY A 38 3.92 10.11 -6.18
N THR A 39 4.37 9.49 -5.08
CA THR A 39 5.40 8.46 -5.12
C THR A 39 4.81 7.09 -5.51
N ARG A 40 5.66 6.16 -5.92
CA ARG A 40 5.25 4.78 -6.19
C ARG A 40 4.68 4.13 -4.92
N GLN A 41 3.58 3.40 -5.07
CA GLN A 41 3.02 2.50 -4.06
C GLN A 41 3.31 1.05 -4.49
N PRO A 42 3.84 0.19 -3.62
CA PRO A 42 4.03 -1.21 -3.96
C PRO A 42 2.69 -1.93 -4.14
N VAL A 43 2.61 -2.90 -5.04
CA VAL A 43 1.35 -3.64 -5.28
C VAL A 43 1.08 -4.74 -4.26
N HIS A 44 2.09 -5.06 -3.46
CA HIS A 44 2.01 -6.06 -2.40
C HIS A 44 3.02 -5.77 -1.29
N THR A 45 2.84 -6.42 -0.14
CA THR A 45 3.82 -6.53 0.95
C THR A 45 3.96 -8.00 1.34
N VAL A 46 5.19 -8.45 1.58
CA VAL A 46 5.47 -9.78 2.16
C VAL A 46 6.06 -9.65 3.55
N TYR A 47 5.60 -10.48 4.48
CA TYR A 47 6.16 -10.57 5.84
C TYR A 47 7.00 -11.82 5.92
N VAL A 48 8.28 -11.66 6.29
CA VAL A 48 9.23 -12.77 6.41
C VAL A 48 9.71 -12.84 7.86
N PRO A 49 9.57 -13.99 8.55
CA PRO A 49 10.08 -14.16 9.91
C PRO A 49 11.55 -13.77 10.03
N ALA A 50 11.90 -12.99 11.04
CA ALA A 50 13.23 -12.38 11.17
C ALA A 50 14.38 -13.40 11.27
N ASP A 51 14.15 -14.60 11.80
CA ASP A 51 15.13 -15.71 11.85
C ASP A 51 15.36 -16.35 10.48
N THR A 52 14.39 -16.28 9.58
CA THR A 52 14.50 -16.82 8.22
C THR A 52 14.95 -15.79 7.19
N TYR A 53 15.07 -14.52 7.58
CA TYR A 53 15.53 -13.46 6.69
C TYR A 53 17.04 -13.52 6.43
N HIS A 54 17.45 -13.49 5.17
CA HIS A 54 18.84 -13.50 4.75
C HIS A 54 19.05 -12.72 3.44
N ALA A 55 20.30 -12.54 3.02
CA ALA A 55 20.66 -11.74 1.85
C ALA A 55 20.01 -12.21 0.52
N GLY A 56 19.60 -13.48 0.43
CA GLY A 56 19.01 -14.09 -0.76
C GLY A 56 17.48 -14.11 -0.76
N THR A 57 16.81 -13.72 0.34
CA THR A 57 15.37 -13.96 0.53
C THR A 57 14.51 -13.46 -0.63
N VAL A 58 14.73 -12.24 -1.13
CA VAL A 58 13.95 -11.68 -2.25
C VAL A 58 14.11 -12.51 -3.53
N ARG A 59 15.33 -12.95 -3.84
CA ARG A 59 15.61 -13.77 -5.02
C ARG A 59 15.01 -15.16 -4.88
N ASP A 60 15.15 -15.78 -3.72
CA ASP A 60 14.56 -17.11 -3.42
C ASP A 60 13.03 -17.10 -3.60
N TRP A 61 12.36 -16.02 -3.17
CA TRP A 61 10.92 -15.83 -3.42
C TRP A 61 10.61 -15.79 -4.93
N GLY A 62 11.36 -15.02 -5.70
CA GLY A 62 11.18 -14.97 -7.15
C GLY A 62 11.45 -16.31 -7.84
N ASP A 63 12.49 -17.04 -7.43
CA ASP A 63 12.87 -18.32 -8.05
C ASP A 63 11.84 -19.41 -7.76
N ARG A 64 11.32 -19.45 -6.52
CA ARG A 64 10.20 -20.34 -6.16
C ARG A 64 8.93 -20.00 -6.94
N ALA A 65 8.63 -18.71 -7.13
CA ALA A 65 7.48 -18.28 -7.92
C ALA A 65 7.62 -18.67 -9.41
N LEU A 66 8.81 -18.51 -9.99
CA LEU A 66 9.11 -18.92 -11.36
C LEU A 66 9.02 -20.44 -11.52
N ALA A 67 9.55 -21.21 -10.57
CA ALA A 67 9.47 -22.67 -10.60
C ALA A 67 8.00 -23.16 -10.55
N LEU A 68 7.16 -22.56 -9.70
CA LEU A 68 5.73 -22.87 -9.66
C LEU A 68 5.02 -22.51 -10.98
N LEU A 69 5.40 -21.38 -11.59
CA LEU A 69 4.87 -20.99 -12.90
C LEU A 69 5.29 -22.00 -13.98
N ASP A 70 6.56 -22.40 -14.02
CA ASP A 70 7.09 -23.38 -14.97
C ASP A 70 6.42 -24.76 -14.81
N GLU A 71 6.14 -25.17 -13.58
CA GLU A 71 5.52 -26.47 -13.30
C GLU A 71 4.01 -26.50 -13.61
N HIS A 72 3.28 -25.45 -13.22
CA HIS A 72 1.81 -25.48 -13.21
C HIS A 72 1.16 -24.62 -14.28
N ALA A 73 1.86 -23.67 -14.90
CA ALA A 73 1.37 -22.83 -16.00
C ALA A 73 2.54 -22.36 -16.90
N PRO A 74 3.16 -23.29 -17.67
CA PRO A 74 4.43 -23.05 -18.38
C PRO A 74 4.34 -22.05 -19.54
N ASP A 75 3.14 -21.65 -19.95
CA ASP A 75 2.92 -20.72 -21.04
C ASP A 75 1.73 -19.78 -20.77
N ALA A 76 1.62 -18.75 -21.62
CA ALA A 76 0.57 -17.73 -21.54
C ALA A 76 -0.85 -18.31 -21.58
N GLY A 77 -1.09 -19.34 -22.40
CA GLY A 77 -2.39 -19.98 -22.52
C GLY A 77 -2.77 -20.76 -21.27
N ALA A 78 -1.82 -21.50 -20.69
CA ALA A 78 -2.02 -22.22 -19.44
C ALA A 78 -2.33 -21.27 -18.27
N LEU A 79 -1.57 -20.17 -18.13
CA LEU A 79 -1.84 -19.18 -17.09
C LEU A 79 -3.21 -18.51 -17.30
N ALA A 80 -3.53 -18.12 -18.53
CA ALA A 80 -4.81 -17.50 -18.86
C ALA A 80 -5.99 -18.43 -18.59
N ALA A 81 -5.88 -19.72 -18.93
CA ALA A 81 -6.91 -20.72 -18.68
C ALA A 81 -7.17 -20.93 -17.17
N VAL A 82 -6.13 -20.91 -16.33
CA VAL A 82 -6.29 -21.05 -14.88
C VAL A 82 -6.97 -19.83 -14.28
N LEU A 83 -6.56 -18.63 -14.70
CA LEU A 83 -6.99 -17.36 -14.10
C LEU A 83 -8.24 -16.75 -14.74
N GLY A 84 -8.67 -17.26 -15.90
CA GLY A 84 -9.78 -16.71 -16.67
C GLY A 84 -9.44 -15.37 -17.34
N LEU A 85 -8.22 -15.22 -17.87
CA LEU A 85 -7.82 -14.03 -18.61
C LEU A 85 -8.34 -14.08 -20.06
N ALA A 86 -8.62 -12.91 -20.63
CA ALA A 86 -8.91 -12.80 -22.07
C ALA A 86 -7.68 -13.18 -22.91
N ASP A 87 -7.90 -13.82 -24.06
CA ASP A 87 -6.83 -14.33 -24.94
C ASP A 87 -5.84 -13.24 -25.36
N GLU A 88 -6.35 -12.04 -25.64
CA GLU A 88 -5.55 -10.86 -26.01
C GLU A 88 -4.62 -10.34 -24.90
N LEU A 89 -4.92 -10.66 -23.64
CA LEU A 89 -4.10 -10.28 -22.48
C LEU A 89 -3.12 -11.37 -22.08
N ALA A 90 -3.36 -12.62 -22.47
CA ALA A 90 -2.58 -13.78 -22.03
C ALA A 90 -1.08 -13.59 -22.24
N GLY A 91 -0.66 -13.30 -23.47
CA GLY A 91 0.75 -13.07 -23.81
C GLY A 91 1.34 -11.85 -23.10
N PRO A 92 0.79 -10.63 -23.28
CA PRO A 92 1.32 -9.42 -22.65
C PRO A 92 1.42 -9.47 -21.12
N VAL A 93 0.48 -10.14 -20.44
CA VAL A 93 0.50 -10.33 -19.00
C VAL A 93 1.56 -11.37 -18.61
N TYR A 94 1.59 -12.53 -19.27
CA TYR A 94 2.53 -13.60 -18.95
C TYR A 94 3.99 -13.13 -19.02
N GLU A 95 4.37 -12.47 -20.12
CA GLU A 95 5.73 -11.96 -20.31
C GLU A 95 6.12 -10.94 -19.23
N ARG A 96 5.20 -10.03 -18.86
CA ARG A 96 5.43 -9.04 -17.81
C ARG A 96 5.55 -9.69 -16.43
N VAL A 97 4.72 -10.69 -16.13
CA VAL A 97 4.81 -11.45 -14.86
C VAL A 97 6.18 -12.10 -14.75
N ARG A 98 6.62 -12.83 -15.78
CA ARG A 98 7.96 -13.46 -15.75
C ARG A 98 9.08 -12.44 -15.60
N ALA A 99 9.05 -11.37 -16.39
CA ALA A 99 10.05 -10.31 -16.31
C ALA A 99 10.10 -9.65 -14.92
N LYS A 100 8.93 -9.45 -14.28
CA LYS A 100 8.83 -8.93 -12.92
C LYS A 100 9.43 -9.89 -11.90
N LEU A 101 9.11 -11.18 -11.96
CA LEU A 101 9.66 -12.19 -11.05
C LEU A 101 11.18 -12.36 -11.18
N VAL A 102 11.75 -12.09 -12.36
CA VAL A 102 13.21 -12.09 -12.56
C VAL A 102 13.85 -10.82 -12.00
N ARG A 103 13.30 -9.64 -12.31
CA ARG A 103 13.94 -8.35 -11.99
C ARG A 103 13.66 -7.84 -10.58
N GLU A 104 12.43 -7.97 -10.11
CA GLU A 104 11.94 -7.35 -8.88
C GLU A 104 10.74 -8.16 -8.34
N PRO A 105 10.96 -9.40 -7.85
CA PRO A 105 9.88 -10.31 -7.44
C PRO A 105 9.13 -9.87 -6.18
N VAL A 106 9.76 -9.05 -5.33
CA VAL A 106 9.15 -8.48 -4.12
C VAL A 106 9.34 -6.98 -4.19
N GLU A 107 8.24 -6.23 -4.14
CA GLU A 107 8.27 -4.77 -4.12
C GLU A 107 8.44 -4.21 -2.72
N ASP A 108 7.82 -4.86 -1.73
CA ASP A 108 7.84 -4.43 -0.33
C ASP A 108 8.00 -5.62 0.64
N LEU A 109 9.03 -5.56 1.48
CA LEU A 109 9.39 -6.61 2.43
C LEU A 109 9.37 -6.07 3.87
N ARG A 110 8.65 -6.77 4.75
CA ARG A 110 8.66 -6.55 6.20
C ARG A 110 9.36 -7.73 6.88
N ILE A 111 10.50 -7.45 7.50
CA ILE A 111 11.17 -8.40 8.39
C ILE A 111 10.32 -8.44 9.66
N ASP A 112 9.68 -9.57 9.89
CA ASP A 112 8.68 -9.73 10.92
C ASP A 112 9.33 -10.18 12.22
N PHE A 113 9.24 -9.35 13.26
CA PHE A 113 9.63 -9.67 14.64
C PHE A 113 8.41 -9.98 15.52
N GLU A 114 7.22 -10.05 14.92
CA GLU A 114 5.97 -10.26 15.63
C GLU A 114 5.47 -11.70 15.48
N ASP A 115 4.26 -11.93 14.96
CA ASP A 115 3.61 -13.25 14.98
C ASP A 115 4.39 -14.30 14.19
N GLY A 116 4.98 -13.93 13.04
CA GLY A 116 5.74 -14.84 12.19
C GLY A 116 7.07 -15.30 12.81
N TYR A 117 7.68 -14.48 13.66
CA TYR A 117 8.91 -14.81 14.39
C TYR A 117 8.61 -15.61 15.67
N GLY A 118 7.51 -15.28 16.33
CA GLY A 118 7.10 -15.89 17.58
C GLY A 118 7.93 -15.43 18.79
N PRO A 119 7.83 -16.14 19.92
CA PRO A 119 8.53 -15.79 21.16
C PRO A 119 10.00 -16.23 21.12
N ARG A 120 10.91 -15.34 21.53
CA ARG A 120 12.35 -15.59 21.71
C ARG A 120 12.85 -14.90 22.97
N SER A 121 14.04 -15.26 23.44
CA SER A 121 14.70 -14.50 24.51
C SER A 121 15.07 -13.08 24.05
N ASP A 122 15.34 -12.16 24.99
CA ASP A 122 15.81 -10.81 24.63
C ASP A 122 17.11 -10.85 23.83
N ALA A 123 18.06 -11.70 24.25
CA ALA A 123 19.36 -11.81 23.59
C ALA A 123 19.24 -12.30 22.13
N GLU A 124 18.42 -13.34 21.89
CA GLU A 124 18.21 -13.86 20.53
C GLU A 124 17.51 -12.85 19.61
N GLU A 125 16.54 -12.10 20.14
CA GLU A 125 15.84 -11.06 19.37
C GLU A 125 16.76 -9.87 19.06
N ASP A 126 17.55 -9.42 20.03
CA ASP A 126 18.56 -8.37 19.85
C ASP A 126 19.57 -8.75 18.77
N GLU A 127 20.14 -9.95 18.83
CA GLU A 127 21.07 -10.46 17.81
C GLU A 127 20.42 -10.49 16.43
N THR A 128 19.15 -10.86 16.36
CA THR A 128 18.39 -10.92 15.11
C THR A 128 18.12 -9.52 14.55
N ALA A 129 17.79 -8.54 15.40
CA ALA A 129 17.63 -7.14 15.01
C ALA A 129 18.94 -6.53 14.47
N VAL A 130 20.07 -6.83 15.11
CA VAL A 130 21.41 -6.42 14.61
C VAL A 130 21.69 -7.02 13.23
N ARG A 131 21.46 -8.32 13.06
CA ARG A 131 21.65 -8.99 11.75
C ARG A 131 20.74 -8.41 10.67
N ALA A 132 19.47 -8.17 10.99
CA ALA A 132 18.51 -7.59 10.07
C ALA A 132 18.96 -6.20 9.59
N ALA A 133 19.40 -5.33 10.51
CA ALA A 133 19.92 -4.01 10.15
C ALA A 133 21.15 -4.09 9.25
N ALA A 134 22.10 -4.98 9.57
CA ALA A 134 23.30 -5.17 8.77
C ALA A 134 23.00 -5.65 7.34
N LEU A 135 22.03 -6.58 7.19
CA LEU A 135 21.60 -7.07 5.88
C LEU A 135 20.93 -5.96 5.06
N VAL A 136 20.01 -5.20 5.66
CA VAL A 136 19.33 -4.09 4.98
C VAL A 136 20.35 -3.01 4.57
N ALA A 137 21.29 -2.67 5.43
CA ALA A 137 22.35 -1.71 5.10
C ALA A 137 23.27 -2.20 3.96
N ALA A 138 23.47 -3.51 3.85
CA ALA A 138 24.22 -4.13 2.75
C ALA A 138 23.42 -4.22 1.43
N GLY A 139 22.18 -3.73 1.40
CA GLY A 139 21.32 -3.76 0.21
C GLY A 139 20.54 -5.06 0.02
N ALA A 140 20.52 -5.96 1.02
CA ALA A 140 19.57 -7.06 1.02
C ALA A 140 18.19 -6.50 1.38
N GLY A 141 17.29 -6.46 0.41
CA GLY A 141 15.93 -5.95 0.58
C GLY A 141 15.19 -5.81 -0.75
N ALA A 142 13.90 -5.53 -0.65
CA ALA A 142 13.06 -5.05 -1.74
C ALA A 142 13.15 -3.51 -1.85
N PRO A 143 12.66 -2.88 -2.94
CA PRO A 143 12.62 -1.42 -3.08
C PRO A 143 12.04 -0.70 -1.85
N TYR A 144 11.03 -1.30 -1.20
CA TYR A 144 10.58 -0.94 0.13
C TYR A 144 10.96 -2.06 1.10
N THR A 145 11.64 -1.72 2.19
CA THR A 145 12.08 -2.70 3.19
C THR A 145 12.08 -2.09 4.58
N GLY A 146 11.65 -2.86 5.57
CA GLY A 146 11.87 -2.52 6.97
C GLY A 146 11.32 -3.60 7.87
N ILE A 147 10.86 -3.23 9.08
CA ILE A 147 10.46 -4.21 10.09
C ILE A 147 9.02 -4.05 10.52
N ARG A 148 8.39 -5.17 10.88
CA ARG A 148 7.25 -5.19 11.80
C ARG A 148 7.77 -5.56 13.18
N ALA A 149 7.92 -4.56 14.05
CA ALA A 149 8.28 -4.77 15.44
C ALA A 149 7.07 -5.31 16.23
N LYS A 150 7.30 -5.79 17.46
CA LYS A 150 6.20 -6.11 18.36
C LYS A 150 5.35 -4.88 18.67
N CYS A 151 4.06 -5.10 18.96
CA CYS A 151 3.12 -4.03 19.28
C CYS A 151 3.46 -3.30 20.60
N LEU A 152 2.72 -2.23 20.91
CA LEU A 152 2.93 -1.42 22.12
C LEU A 152 2.05 -1.84 23.32
N GLU A 153 1.49 -3.04 23.28
CA GLU A 153 0.80 -3.64 24.42
C GLU A 153 1.77 -3.91 25.58
N ALA A 154 1.27 -3.79 26.82
CA ALA A 154 2.11 -3.76 28.01
C ALA A 154 3.06 -4.98 28.15
N ALA A 155 2.64 -6.16 27.70
CA ALA A 155 3.44 -7.38 27.84
C ALA A 155 4.68 -7.44 26.94
N VAL A 156 4.68 -6.73 25.82
CA VAL A 156 5.75 -6.79 24.79
C VAL A 156 6.32 -5.43 24.43
N ARG A 157 5.79 -4.33 25.01
CA ARG A 157 6.14 -2.95 24.70
C ARG A 157 7.65 -2.69 24.77
N ASP A 158 8.29 -2.98 25.90
CA ASP A 158 9.70 -2.63 26.10
C ASP A 158 10.60 -3.37 25.10
N ARG A 159 10.25 -4.62 24.79
CA ARG A 159 10.90 -5.43 23.76
C ARG A 159 10.69 -4.85 22.36
N GLY A 160 9.45 -4.49 22.00
CA GLY A 160 9.15 -3.87 20.70
C GLY A 160 9.92 -2.56 20.48
N ILE A 161 9.99 -1.70 21.50
CA ILE A 161 10.78 -0.46 21.48
C ILE A 161 12.26 -0.78 21.28
N ARG A 162 12.80 -1.74 22.04
CA ARG A 162 14.20 -2.15 21.96
C ARG A 162 14.57 -2.71 20.59
N THR A 163 13.78 -3.61 20.03
CA THR A 163 13.99 -4.19 18.69
C THR A 163 14.03 -3.10 17.63
N LEU A 164 13.10 -2.14 17.68
CA LEU A 164 13.07 -1.01 16.75
C LEU A 164 14.31 -0.12 16.88
N ASP A 165 14.71 0.23 18.10
CA ASP A 165 15.88 1.06 18.35
C ASP A 165 17.18 0.38 17.87
N ILE A 166 17.37 -0.90 18.17
CA ILE A 166 18.54 -1.68 17.70
C ILE A 166 18.59 -1.68 16.17
N PHE A 167 17.47 -1.93 15.51
CA PHE A 167 17.41 -1.97 14.05
C PHE A 167 17.76 -0.61 13.43
N LEU A 168 17.11 0.47 13.88
CA LEU A 168 17.35 1.82 13.36
C LEU A 168 18.76 2.32 13.68
N THR A 169 19.25 2.11 14.90
CA THR A 169 20.62 2.44 15.30
C THR A 169 21.63 1.67 14.45
N GLY A 170 21.38 0.39 14.17
CA GLY A 170 22.20 -0.42 13.28
C GLY A 170 22.30 0.18 11.87
N LEU A 171 21.19 0.62 11.29
CA LEU A 171 21.17 1.30 9.99
C LEU A 171 21.95 2.62 10.02
N MET A 172 21.74 3.44 11.06
CA MET A 172 22.46 4.70 11.22
C MET A 172 23.97 4.49 11.29
N ASN A 173 24.43 3.47 12.03
CA ASN A 173 25.84 3.12 12.13
C ASN A 173 26.44 2.61 10.82
N ALA A 174 25.61 2.04 9.93
CA ALA A 174 26.04 1.47 8.66
C ALA A 174 25.96 2.45 7.47
N GLY A 175 25.56 3.71 7.69
CA GLY A 175 25.55 4.75 6.66
C GLY A 175 24.26 5.56 6.54
N GLY A 176 23.24 5.25 7.35
CA GLY A 176 21.98 6.00 7.39
C GLY A 176 20.76 5.17 7.02
N LEU A 177 19.60 5.83 7.01
CA LEU A 177 18.31 5.19 6.72
C LEU A 177 18.07 5.09 5.21
N PRO A 178 17.70 3.91 4.67
CA PRO A 178 17.37 3.78 3.26
C PRO A 178 16.11 4.59 2.92
N ASP A 179 16.02 5.07 1.67
CA ASP A 179 14.86 5.86 1.20
C ASP A 179 13.56 5.06 1.27
N GLY A 180 13.61 3.77 0.94
CA GLY A 180 12.50 2.82 1.02
C GLY A 180 12.26 2.23 2.41
N LEU A 181 12.80 2.83 3.48
CA LEU A 181 12.56 2.34 4.84
C LEU A 181 11.08 2.44 5.20
N VAL A 182 10.48 1.33 5.63
CA VAL A 182 9.10 1.36 6.13
C VAL A 182 8.95 0.52 7.40
N LEU A 183 8.36 1.15 8.42
CA LEU A 183 8.12 0.56 9.73
C LEU A 183 6.65 0.19 9.86
N THR A 184 6.33 -0.89 10.56
CA THR A 184 4.93 -1.28 10.83
C THR A 184 4.67 -1.35 12.33
N LEU A 185 3.59 -0.71 12.77
CA LEU A 185 3.04 -0.80 14.12
C LEU A 185 1.82 -1.75 14.12
N PRO A 186 1.94 -2.97 14.67
CA PRO A 186 0.85 -3.93 14.70
C PRO A 186 -0.07 -3.79 15.92
N LYS A 187 -1.20 -4.49 15.90
CA LYS A 187 -2.16 -4.68 17.00
C LYS A 187 -2.58 -3.38 17.71
N VAL A 188 -2.72 -2.30 16.94
CA VAL A 188 -3.15 -1.00 17.49
C VAL A 188 -4.62 -1.10 17.91
N THR A 189 -4.90 -0.73 19.15
CA THR A 189 -6.25 -0.68 19.72
C THR A 189 -6.70 0.76 19.97
N TYR A 190 -5.76 1.63 20.37
CA TYR A 190 -6.04 3.03 20.75
C TYR A 190 -5.10 4.02 20.04
N ALA A 191 -5.58 5.23 19.76
CA ALA A 191 -4.80 6.28 19.09
C ALA A 191 -3.57 6.72 19.90
N GLU A 192 -3.62 6.55 21.22
CA GLU A 192 -2.54 6.81 22.15
C GLU A 192 -1.32 5.91 21.89
N GLN A 193 -1.52 4.68 21.40
CA GLN A 193 -0.41 3.82 20.98
C GLN A 193 0.26 4.37 19.70
N VAL A 194 -0.52 4.98 18.81
CA VAL A 194 0.00 5.63 17.60
C VAL A 194 0.77 6.90 17.95
N ALA A 195 0.25 7.71 18.87
CA ALA A 195 0.96 8.89 19.41
C ALA A 195 2.27 8.49 20.10
N ALA A 196 2.27 7.39 20.86
CA ALA A 196 3.48 6.87 21.49
C ALA A 196 4.55 6.45 20.46
N MET A 197 4.15 5.79 19.37
CA MET A 197 5.05 5.45 18.26
C MET A 197 5.59 6.72 17.58
N ALA A 198 4.74 7.72 17.32
CA ALA A 198 5.17 9.00 16.74
C ALA A 198 6.19 9.72 17.64
N GLY A 199 5.96 9.73 18.96
CA GLY A 199 6.89 10.30 19.94
C GLY A 199 8.22 9.54 20.01
N LEU A 200 8.19 8.21 19.95
CA LEU A 200 9.40 7.39 19.90
C LEU A 200 10.25 7.70 18.66
N LEU A 201 9.64 7.80 17.48
CA LEU A 201 10.35 8.14 16.24
C LEU A 201 10.88 9.57 16.26
N ALA A 202 10.12 10.52 16.81
CA ALA A 202 10.58 11.91 16.97
C ALA A 202 11.80 12.00 17.89
N GLU A 203 11.82 11.22 18.97
CA GLU A 203 12.97 11.17 19.88
C GLU A 203 14.19 10.53 19.21
N PHE A 204 14.00 9.44 18.45
CA PHE A 204 15.07 8.84 17.66
C PHE A 204 15.66 9.84 16.65
N GLU A 205 14.81 10.55 15.90
CA GLU A 205 15.23 11.60 14.98
C GLU A 205 16.04 12.69 15.69
N ARG A 206 15.58 13.13 16.87
CA ARG A 206 16.28 14.14 17.68
C ARG A 206 17.66 13.67 18.13
N VAL A 207 17.77 12.41 18.60
CA VAL A 207 19.04 11.82 19.05
C VAL A 207 20.04 11.71 17.90
N HIS A 208 19.58 11.38 16.70
CA HIS A 208 20.41 11.19 15.50
C HIS A 208 20.52 12.42 14.59
N GLY A 209 19.92 13.56 14.96
CA GLY A 209 19.97 14.80 14.17
C GLY A 209 19.26 14.71 12.81
N LEU A 210 18.24 13.86 12.69
CA LEU A 210 17.44 13.71 11.48
C LEU A 210 16.39 14.83 11.36
N THR A 211 15.97 15.12 10.13
CA THR A 211 14.83 16.02 9.90
C THR A 211 13.57 15.44 10.51
N PHE A 212 12.77 16.28 11.17
CA PHE A 212 11.48 15.88 11.73
C PHE A 212 10.60 15.25 10.65
N GLY A 213 10.06 14.07 10.94
CA GLY A 213 9.17 13.35 10.01
C GLY A 213 9.92 12.53 8.95
N ARG A 214 11.24 12.37 9.05
CA ARG A 214 12.01 11.45 8.20
C ARG A 214 11.54 10.00 8.37
N LEU A 215 11.15 9.62 9.58
CA LEU A 215 10.63 8.31 9.93
C LEU A 215 9.10 8.33 9.94
N GLY A 216 8.52 7.62 8.97
CA GLY A 216 7.10 7.28 8.92
C GLY A 216 6.86 5.82 9.33
N PHE A 217 5.60 5.45 9.48
CA PHE A 217 5.19 4.09 9.76
C PHE A 217 3.79 3.77 9.24
N GLU A 218 3.56 2.49 8.98
CA GLU A 218 2.27 1.91 8.62
C GLU A 218 1.58 1.38 9.88
N ILE A 219 0.27 1.49 9.92
CA ILE A 219 -0.57 1.03 11.03
C ILE A 219 -1.30 -0.24 10.60
N GLN A 220 -1.10 -1.34 11.31
CA GLN A 220 -1.89 -2.55 11.09
C GLN A 220 -3.25 -2.38 11.79
N ILE A 221 -4.31 -2.29 10.99
CA ILE A 221 -5.70 -2.16 11.42
C ILE A 221 -6.29 -3.56 11.52
N GLU A 222 -6.20 -4.11 12.72
CA GLU A 222 -6.57 -5.52 12.96
C GLU A 222 -7.31 -5.77 14.27
N THR A 223 -7.61 -4.71 15.02
CA THR A 223 -8.49 -4.76 16.19
C THR A 223 -9.83 -4.12 15.84
N THR A 224 -10.91 -4.55 16.49
CA THR A 224 -12.23 -3.95 16.25
C THR A 224 -12.29 -2.50 16.73
N GLN A 225 -11.57 -2.19 17.81
CA GLN A 225 -11.46 -0.86 18.40
C GLN A 225 -10.68 0.11 17.52
N ALA A 226 -9.83 -0.37 16.60
CA ALA A 226 -9.22 0.49 15.58
C ALA A 226 -10.20 0.95 14.50
N ILE A 227 -11.32 0.25 14.33
CA ILE A 227 -12.40 0.66 13.42
C ILE A 227 -13.46 1.47 14.15
N LEU A 228 -13.95 0.98 15.30
CA LEU A 228 -15.06 1.59 16.03
C LEU A 228 -14.76 1.65 17.53
N GLY A 229 -14.71 2.87 18.07
CA GLY A 229 -14.54 3.11 19.49
C GLY A 229 -15.82 2.82 20.30
N PRO A 230 -15.71 2.70 21.64
CA PRO A 230 -16.87 2.46 22.51
C PRO A 230 -17.88 3.62 22.52
N ASP A 231 -17.49 4.80 22.04
CA ASP A 231 -18.34 5.98 21.86
C ASP A 231 -18.99 6.05 20.46
N GLY A 232 -18.84 5.00 19.65
CA GLY A 232 -19.39 4.92 18.29
C GLY A 232 -18.62 5.71 17.24
N ARG A 233 -17.43 6.26 17.57
CA ARG A 233 -16.61 7.01 16.61
C ARG A 233 -15.70 6.09 15.80
N ALA A 234 -15.46 6.45 14.53
CA ALA A 234 -14.43 5.85 13.71
C ALA A 234 -13.04 6.25 14.24
N THR A 235 -12.37 5.34 14.94
CA THR A 235 -11.09 5.58 15.64
C THR A 235 -9.90 5.60 14.71
N VAL A 236 -9.95 4.90 13.57
CA VAL A 236 -8.89 4.93 12.54
C VAL A 236 -8.55 6.35 12.07
N ALA A 237 -9.53 7.24 11.94
CA ALA A 237 -9.27 8.64 11.59
C ALA A 237 -8.47 9.38 12.69
N ARG A 238 -8.77 9.07 13.95
CA ARG A 238 -8.03 9.61 15.11
C ARG A 238 -6.61 9.05 15.19
N MET A 239 -6.41 7.81 14.75
CA MET A 239 -5.07 7.21 14.64
C MET A 239 -4.21 7.93 13.60
N ILE A 240 -4.76 8.25 12.42
CA ILE A 240 -4.05 9.06 11.41
C ILE A 240 -3.65 10.42 12.00
N ASP A 241 -4.58 11.11 12.67
CA ASP A 241 -4.28 12.40 13.33
C ASP A 241 -3.17 12.26 14.39
N ALA A 242 -3.24 11.21 15.22
CA ALA A 242 -2.29 10.97 16.30
C ALA A 242 -0.88 10.60 15.81
N ALA A 243 -0.72 10.23 14.54
CA ALA A 243 0.58 9.97 13.94
C ALA A 243 1.32 11.26 13.55
N GLU A 244 0.70 12.44 13.65
CA GLU A 244 1.32 13.75 13.38
C GLU A 244 2.00 13.83 11.99
N GLY A 245 1.38 13.24 10.98
CA GLY A 245 1.88 13.20 9.61
C GLY A 245 2.87 12.07 9.30
N ARG A 246 3.17 11.19 10.28
CA ARG A 246 4.06 10.03 10.10
C ARG A 246 3.36 8.77 9.58
N ALA A 247 2.03 8.71 9.64
CA ALA A 247 1.29 7.57 9.11
C ALA A 247 1.40 7.53 7.58
N THR A 248 2.02 6.50 7.03
CA THR A 248 2.21 6.34 5.58
C THR A 248 1.23 5.35 4.95
N GLY A 249 0.70 4.41 5.74
CA GLY A 249 -0.26 3.42 5.27
C GLY A 249 -1.09 2.78 6.38
N LEU A 250 -2.25 2.23 6.01
CA LEU A 250 -3.11 1.40 6.84
C LEU A 250 -3.20 0.00 6.24
N HIS A 251 -2.83 -1.02 6.99
CA HIS A 251 -2.81 -2.42 6.55
C HIS A 251 -3.95 -3.18 7.22
N TYR A 252 -4.85 -3.76 6.43
CA TYR A 252 -5.96 -4.53 6.98
C TYR A 252 -5.50 -5.93 7.45
N GLY A 253 -5.53 -6.18 8.76
CA GLY A 253 -5.20 -7.50 9.32
C GLY A 253 -6.38 -8.46 9.24
N THR A 254 -6.42 -9.30 8.21
CA THR A 254 -7.58 -10.16 7.89
C THR A 254 -7.95 -11.11 9.01
N PHE A 255 -6.98 -11.82 9.58
CA PHE A 255 -7.25 -12.92 10.52
C PHE A 255 -7.54 -12.42 11.93
N ASP A 256 -6.71 -11.53 12.47
CA ASP A 256 -6.93 -10.95 13.81
C ASP A 256 -8.25 -10.17 13.87
N TYR A 257 -8.55 -9.34 12.88
CA TYR A 257 -9.80 -8.58 12.85
C TYR A 257 -11.03 -9.49 12.76
N SER A 258 -11.03 -10.44 11.82
CA SER A 258 -12.18 -11.30 11.61
C SER A 258 -12.40 -12.27 12.78
N ALA A 259 -11.32 -12.76 13.42
CA ALA A 259 -11.39 -13.51 14.66
C ALA A 259 -12.01 -12.67 15.79
N ALA A 260 -11.59 -11.42 15.96
CA ALA A 260 -12.16 -10.50 16.95
C ALA A 260 -13.65 -10.19 16.70
N CYS A 261 -14.10 -10.27 15.44
CA CYS A 261 -15.52 -10.20 15.08
C CYS A 261 -16.30 -11.53 15.27
N GLY A 262 -15.65 -12.61 15.70
CA GLY A 262 -16.27 -13.93 15.88
C GLY A 262 -16.46 -14.73 14.60
N VAL A 263 -15.79 -14.37 13.50
CA VAL A 263 -15.84 -15.13 12.25
C VAL A 263 -15.07 -16.44 12.45
N SER A 264 -15.76 -17.56 12.20
CA SER A 264 -15.16 -18.89 12.27
C SER A 264 -14.06 -19.08 11.22
N ALA A 265 -13.01 -19.83 11.55
CA ALA A 265 -11.80 -19.98 10.72
C ALA A 265 -12.08 -20.31 9.24
N ALA A 266 -13.04 -21.21 8.95
CA ALA A 266 -13.40 -21.61 7.58
C ALA A 266 -14.01 -20.48 6.73
N TYR A 267 -14.43 -19.38 7.35
CA TYR A 267 -15.06 -18.22 6.70
C TYR A 267 -14.23 -16.95 6.80
N GLN A 268 -13.03 -17.02 7.41
CA GLN A 268 -12.11 -15.88 7.45
C GLN A 268 -11.58 -15.62 6.04
N SER A 269 -11.88 -14.44 5.51
CA SER A 269 -11.47 -14.02 4.18
C SER A 269 -11.48 -12.51 4.07
N MET A 270 -10.59 -11.98 3.23
CA MET A 270 -10.53 -10.55 2.91
C MET A 270 -11.77 -10.05 2.12
N ASP A 271 -12.65 -10.93 1.65
CA ASP A 271 -13.94 -10.59 1.05
C ASP A 271 -15.16 -10.87 1.93
N HIS A 272 -14.96 -11.18 3.21
CA HIS A 272 -16.04 -11.32 4.19
C HIS A 272 -16.72 -9.96 4.47
N PRO A 273 -18.04 -9.88 4.74
CA PRO A 273 -18.74 -8.61 5.00
C PRO A 273 -18.15 -7.75 6.13
N VAL A 274 -17.60 -8.38 7.18
CA VAL A 274 -16.92 -7.64 8.26
C VAL A 274 -15.63 -6.97 7.77
N ALA A 275 -14.90 -7.61 6.86
CA ALA A 275 -13.73 -7.03 6.21
C ALA A 275 -14.12 -5.86 5.32
N ASP A 276 -15.23 -5.98 4.58
CA ASP A 276 -15.76 -4.88 3.77
C ASP A 276 -16.14 -3.66 4.61
N HIS A 277 -16.77 -3.87 5.77
CA HIS A 277 -17.09 -2.79 6.69
C HIS A 277 -15.83 -2.07 7.18
N ALA A 278 -14.84 -2.81 7.69
CA ALA A 278 -13.57 -2.25 8.14
C ALA A 278 -12.88 -1.45 7.05
N LYS A 279 -12.76 -2.05 5.86
CA LYS A 279 -12.08 -1.43 4.72
C LYS A 279 -12.80 -0.20 4.18
N ALA A 280 -14.13 -0.17 4.22
CA ALA A 280 -14.87 1.04 3.86
C ALA A 280 -14.57 2.19 4.85
N VAL A 281 -14.56 1.90 6.16
CA VAL A 281 -14.24 2.90 7.20
C VAL A 281 -12.78 3.38 7.08
N MET A 282 -11.82 2.48 6.86
CA MET A 282 -10.42 2.82 6.61
C MET A 282 -10.27 3.71 5.38
N GLN A 283 -10.97 3.39 4.29
CA GLN A 283 -10.91 4.15 3.04
C GLN A 283 -11.45 5.57 3.21
N LEU A 284 -12.58 5.73 3.93
CA LEU A 284 -13.13 7.04 4.28
C LEU A 284 -12.16 7.86 5.13
N ALA A 285 -11.48 7.23 6.09
CA ALA A 285 -10.52 7.90 6.96
C ALA A 285 -9.22 8.31 6.25
N ALA A 286 -8.74 7.50 5.31
CA ALA A 286 -7.49 7.75 4.58
C ALA A 286 -7.67 8.68 3.36
N ALA A 287 -8.89 8.83 2.84
CA ALA A 287 -9.14 9.61 1.63
C ALA A 287 -8.64 11.05 1.76
N GLY A 288 -7.73 11.45 0.86
CA GLY A 288 -7.17 12.79 0.82
C GLY A 288 -6.04 13.06 1.82
N THR A 289 -5.79 12.19 2.80
CA THR A 289 -4.77 12.42 3.85
C THR A 289 -3.34 12.12 3.39
N GLY A 290 -3.19 11.43 2.26
CA GLY A 290 -1.91 10.91 1.77
C GLY A 290 -1.53 9.54 2.35
N VAL A 291 -2.30 9.04 3.33
CA VAL A 291 -2.13 7.69 3.89
C VAL A 291 -2.65 6.65 2.90
N ARG A 292 -1.82 5.64 2.63
CA ARG A 292 -2.15 4.55 1.69
C ARG A 292 -2.97 3.46 2.34
N LEU A 293 -3.61 2.64 1.51
CA LEU A 293 -4.35 1.47 1.95
C LEU A 293 -3.70 0.20 1.40
N SER A 294 -3.55 -0.79 2.27
CA SER A 294 -3.13 -2.14 1.94
C SER A 294 -4.18 -3.12 2.44
N ASP A 295 -4.68 -3.98 1.54
CA ASP A 295 -5.60 -5.06 1.90
C ASP A 295 -4.83 -6.18 2.62
N GLY A 296 -5.55 -7.11 3.22
CA GLY A 296 -4.92 -8.23 3.91
C GLY A 296 -4.49 -9.34 2.95
N SER A 297 -4.46 -10.56 3.48
CA SER A 297 -3.99 -11.76 2.78
C SER A 297 -5.03 -12.87 2.77
N THR A 298 -4.73 -13.91 1.98
CA THR A 298 -5.30 -15.24 2.15
C THR A 298 -4.23 -16.21 2.67
N ASN A 299 -4.63 -17.11 3.55
CA ASN A 299 -3.80 -18.18 4.11
C ASN A 299 -3.93 -19.50 3.31
N VAL A 300 -4.66 -19.48 2.19
CA VAL A 300 -4.77 -20.62 1.28
C VAL A 300 -3.55 -20.62 0.36
N LEU A 301 -2.53 -21.38 0.75
CA LEU A 301 -1.24 -21.41 0.06
C LEU A 301 -1.29 -22.30 -1.20
N PRO A 302 -0.64 -21.89 -2.30
CA PRO A 302 -0.52 -22.68 -3.53
C PRO A 302 0.54 -23.77 -3.39
N VAL A 303 0.23 -24.80 -2.60
CA VAL A 303 1.09 -25.94 -2.33
C VAL A 303 0.39 -27.26 -2.65
N GLY A 304 1.15 -28.27 -3.07
CA GLY A 304 0.64 -29.59 -3.45
C GLY A 304 0.62 -29.81 -4.95
N GLY A 305 -0.30 -30.65 -5.44
CA GLY A 305 -0.40 -30.95 -6.88
C GLY A 305 -1.03 -29.82 -7.68
N THR A 306 -0.88 -29.86 -9.01
CA THR A 306 -1.37 -28.82 -9.95
C THR A 306 -2.80 -28.35 -9.70
N ARG A 307 -3.73 -29.27 -9.38
CA ARG A 307 -5.13 -28.89 -9.08
C ARG A 307 -5.22 -27.98 -7.85
N GLN A 308 -4.51 -28.30 -6.77
CA GLN A 308 -4.53 -27.53 -5.52
C GLN A 308 -3.90 -26.15 -5.73
N VAL A 309 -2.78 -26.11 -6.45
CA VAL A 309 -2.11 -24.86 -6.84
C VAL A 309 -3.04 -23.98 -7.68
N HIS A 310 -3.69 -24.55 -8.70
CA HIS A 310 -4.64 -23.81 -9.55
C HIS A 310 -5.84 -23.28 -8.76
N ASP A 311 -6.36 -24.05 -7.80
CA ASP A 311 -7.48 -23.60 -6.96
C ASP A 311 -7.07 -22.43 -6.04
N ALA A 312 -5.89 -22.50 -5.43
CA ALA A 312 -5.33 -21.40 -4.65
C ALA A 312 -5.06 -20.17 -5.52
N TRP A 313 -4.52 -20.36 -6.73
CA TRP A 313 -4.28 -19.30 -7.71
C TRP A 313 -5.55 -18.59 -8.17
N ARG A 314 -6.62 -19.34 -8.47
CA ARG A 314 -7.93 -18.76 -8.79
C ARG A 314 -8.47 -17.93 -7.64
N LEU A 315 -8.39 -18.46 -6.42
CA LEU A 315 -8.82 -17.76 -5.22
C LEU A 315 -8.04 -16.45 -5.03
N HIS A 316 -6.71 -16.53 -5.02
CA HIS A 316 -5.84 -15.38 -4.82
C HIS A 316 -6.05 -14.32 -5.90
N HIS A 317 -6.01 -14.69 -7.19
CA HIS A 317 -6.24 -13.78 -8.31
C HIS A 317 -7.58 -13.05 -8.21
N ARG A 318 -8.66 -13.77 -7.89
CA ARG A 318 -10.00 -13.19 -7.70
C ARG A 318 -10.03 -12.18 -6.55
N LEU A 319 -9.38 -12.50 -5.43
CA LEU A 319 -9.30 -11.61 -4.27
C LEU A 319 -8.49 -10.34 -4.59
N VAL A 320 -7.35 -10.46 -5.26
CA VAL A 320 -6.54 -9.30 -5.68
C VAL A 320 -7.31 -8.39 -6.64
N ARG A 321 -7.94 -8.95 -7.68
CA ARG A 321 -8.78 -8.17 -8.61
C ARG A 321 -9.91 -7.44 -7.89
N ARG A 322 -10.52 -8.10 -6.91
CA ARG A 322 -11.57 -7.50 -6.07
C ARG A 322 -11.06 -6.33 -5.24
N SER A 323 -9.85 -6.43 -4.68
CA SER A 323 -9.20 -5.33 -3.95
C SER A 323 -8.91 -4.13 -4.86
N LEU A 324 -8.35 -4.38 -6.06
CA LEU A 324 -8.09 -3.35 -7.07
C LEU A 324 -9.37 -2.60 -7.46
N ALA A 325 -10.46 -3.33 -7.73
CA ALA A 325 -11.77 -2.75 -8.06
C ALA A 325 -12.38 -1.92 -6.91
N ARG A 326 -11.94 -2.13 -5.66
CA ARG A 326 -12.34 -1.37 -4.47
C ARG A 326 -11.33 -0.26 -4.09
N ALA A 327 -10.37 0.03 -4.96
CA ALA A 327 -9.29 1.00 -4.74
C ALA A 327 -8.34 0.67 -3.58
N TYR A 328 -8.15 -0.64 -3.32
CA TYR A 328 -7.03 -1.17 -2.54
C TYR A 328 -5.97 -1.68 -3.50
N TYR A 329 -4.93 -0.87 -3.74
CA TYR A 329 -3.91 -1.12 -4.77
C TYR A 329 -2.69 -1.89 -4.27
N GLN A 330 -2.63 -2.13 -2.97
CA GLN A 330 -1.62 -2.93 -2.28
C GLN A 330 -2.34 -4.00 -1.45
N GLY A 331 -1.72 -5.15 -1.26
CA GLY A 331 -2.21 -6.19 -0.35
C GLY A 331 -1.10 -7.10 0.14
N TRP A 332 -1.42 -8.14 0.90
CA TRP A 332 -0.40 -9.02 1.48
C TRP A 332 -0.29 -10.35 0.73
N ASP A 333 0.94 -10.80 0.51
CA ASP A 333 1.22 -12.13 -0.05
C ASP A 333 2.00 -12.97 0.98
N MET A 334 1.43 -14.11 1.39
CA MET A 334 1.99 -14.96 2.45
C MET A 334 2.97 -16.03 1.97
N ASP A 335 3.08 -16.28 0.65
CA ASP A 335 3.94 -17.32 0.09
C ASP A 335 4.40 -16.92 -1.33
N PRO A 336 5.63 -17.32 -1.75
CA PRO A 336 6.13 -17.07 -3.10
C PRO A 336 5.18 -17.45 -4.23
N GLY A 337 4.39 -18.51 -4.06
CA GLY A 337 3.45 -18.95 -5.08
C GLY A 337 2.26 -18.01 -5.28
N HIS A 338 2.04 -17.01 -4.42
CA HIS A 338 1.06 -15.95 -4.68
C HIS A 338 1.56 -14.92 -5.70
N LEU A 339 2.88 -14.75 -5.86
CA LEU A 339 3.46 -13.71 -6.71
C LEU A 339 3.01 -13.77 -8.18
N PRO A 340 2.96 -14.94 -8.86
CA PRO A 340 2.51 -15.00 -10.24
C PRO A 340 1.10 -14.45 -10.42
N THR A 341 0.20 -14.77 -9.48
CA THR A 341 -1.21 -14.36 -9.55
C THR A 341 -1.45 -12.95 -9.03
N ARG A 342 -0.60 -12.42 -8.11
CA ARG A 342 -0.55 -11.00 -7.75
C ARG A 342 -0.29 -10.16 -8.98
N TYR A 343 0.83 -10.42 -9.67
CA TYR A 343 1.23 -9.63 -10.82
C TYR A 343 0.29 -9.84 -12.01
N ALA A 344 -0.20 -11.06 -12.24
CA ALA A 344 -1.20 -11.30 -13.28
C ALA A 344 -2.48 -10.48 -13.06
N ALA A 345 -3.00 -10.45 -11.83
CA ALA A 345 -4.19 -9.67 -11.49
C ALA A 345 -3.98 -8.16 -11.71
N VAL A 346 -2.84 -7.63 -11.25
CA VAL A 346 -2.48 -6.22 -11.38
C VAL A 346 -2.29 -5.83 -12.85
N TYR A 347 -1.53 -6.61 -13.60
CA TYR A 347 -1.24 -6.30 -15.00
C TYR A 347 -2.47 -6.43 -15.88
N ALA A 348 -3.28 -7.48 -15.69
CA ALA A 348 -4.55 -7.61 -16.38
C ALA A 348 -5.47 -6.41 -16.07
N PHE A 349 -5.61 -6.02 -14.80
CA PHE A 349 -6.48 -4.91 -14.40
C PHE A 349 -6.15 -3.57 -15.09
N TYR A 350 -4.87 -3.22 -15.23
CA TYR A 350 -4.45 -1.97 -15.89
C TYR A 350 -4.45 -2.05 -17.41
N ARG A 351 -4.29 -3.24 -17.99
CA ARG A 351 -4.30 -3.42 -19.44
C ARG A 351 -5.73 -3.49 -19.99
N GLU A 352 -6.66 -4.12 -19.28
CA GLU A 352 -8.08 -4.23 -19.67
C GLU A 352 -8.75 -2.88 -19.89
N GLY A 353 -8.41 -1.86 -19.10
CA GLY A 353 -8.99 -0.53 -19.19
C GLY A 353 -8.10 0.51 -19.89
N LEU A 354 -6.94 0.11 -20.42
CA LEU A 354 -5.93 1.04 -20.94
C LEU A 354 -6.48 1.91 -22.07
N GLU A 355 -6.95 1.30 -23.15
CA GLU A 355 -7.41 2.03 -24.35
C GLU A 355 -8.59 2.94 -24.01
N GLN A 356 -9.60 2.40 -23.32
CA GLN A 356 -10.77 3.19 -22.91
C GLN A 356 -10.38 4.37 -22.01
N ALA A 357 -9.46 4.17 -21.06
CA ALA A 357 -9.03 5.25 -20.17
C ALA A 357 -8.23 6.31 -20.93
N ALA A 358 -7.36 5.89 -21.86
CA ALA A 358 -6.56 6.78 -22.67
C ALA A 358 -7.40 7.62 -23.63
N ASP A 359 -8.32 7.00 -24.36
CA ASP A 359 -9.22 7.67 -25.30
C ASP A 359 -10.07 8.74 -24.62
N ARG A 360 -10.66 8.40 -23.46
CA ARG A 360 -11.46 9.33 -22.67
C ARG A 360 -10.64 10.51 -22.15
N LEU A 361 -9.42 10.24 -21.68
CA LEU A 361 -8.54 11.30 -21.19
C LEU A 361 -8.08 12.22 -22.33
N ALA A 362 -7.74 11.67 -23.49
CA ALA A 362 -7.38 12.43 -24.67
C ALA A 362 -8.55 13.32 -25.15
N ALA A 363 -9.76 12.78 -25.22
CA ALA A 363 -10.96 13.53 -25.58
C ALA A 363 -11.25 14.67 -24.60
N TYR A 364 -11.11 14.42 -23.29
CA TYR A 364 -11.26 15.44 -22.25
C TYR A 364 -10.27 16.61 -22.43
N VAL A 365 -8.98 16.31 -22.65
CA VAL A 365 -7.95 17.33 -22.85
C VAL A 365 -8.18 18.12 -24.15
N ALA A 366 -8.58 17.44 -25.22
CA ALA A 366 -8.93 18.07 -26.49
C ALA A 366 -10.24 18.87 -26.44
N ARG A 367 -11.01 18.79 -25.34
CA ARG A 367 -12.37 19.31 -25.21
C ARG A 367 -13.29 18.79 -26.32
N ALA A 368 -13.04 17.57 -26.75
CA ALA A 368 -13.89 16.88 -27.71
C ALA A 368 -15.13 16.32 -26.99
N GLY A 369 -16.31 16.49 -27.61
CA GLY A 369 -17.51 15.84 -27.12
C GLY A 369 -17.45 14.33 -27.31
N GLY A 370 -18.28 13.58 -26.57
CA GLY A 370 -18.32 12.12 -26.66
C GLY A 370 -19.59 11.54 -26.02
N ALA A 371 -19.70 10.22 -26.04
CA ALA A 371 -20.82 9.50 -25.42
C ALA A 371 -20.79 9.55 -23.87
N VAL A 372 -19.64 9.84 -23.28
CA VAL A 372 -19.44 10.03 -21.84
C VAL A 372 -19.01 11.47 -21.60
N LEU A 373 -19.66 12.16 -20.67
CA LEU A 373 -19.28 13.50 -20.24
C LEU A 373 -18.24 13.38 -19.13
N ASP A 374 -16.98 13.70 -19.45
CA ASP A 374 -15.88 13.72 -18.48
C ASP A 374 -15.68 15.12 -17.86
N GLU A 375 -15.47 15.14 -16.54
CA GLU A 375 -15.30 16.33 -15.70
C GLU A 375 -13.93 16.29 -15.01
N PRO A 376 -13.46 17.37 -14.35
CA PRO A 376 -12.16 17.37 -13.67
C PRO A 376 -11.95 16.18 -12.72
N ALA A 377 -13.01 15.73 -12.04
CA ALA A 377 -12.94 14.57 -11.14
C ALA A 377 -12.71 13.24 -11.89
N THR A 378 -13.36 13.03 -13.04
CA THR A 378 -13.18 11.81 -13.82
C THR A 378 -11.85 11.82 -14.58
N ALA A 379 -11.42 12.98 -15.10
CA ALA A 379 -10.09 13.15 -15.67
C ALA A 379 -8.97 12.84 -14.66
N ARG A 380 -9.15 13.26 -13.40
CA ARG A 380 -8.25 12.91 -12.30
C ARG A 380 -8.17 11.39 -12.08
N ALA A 381 -9.31 10.71 -12.08
CA ALA A 381 -9.38 9.26 -11.90
C ALA A 381 -8.74 8.50 -13.08
N LEU A 382 -9.02 8.91 -14.32
CA LEU A 382 -8.43 8.35 -15.53
C LEU A 382 -6.90 8.51 -15.55
N SER A 383 -6.41 9.71 -15.26
CA SER A 383 -4.97 9.97 -15.15
C SER A 383 -4.32 9.13 -14.04
N GLY A 384 -4.97 9.06 -12.87
CA GLY A 384 -4.51 8.24 -11.75
C GLY A 384 -4.44 6.75 -12.09
N TYR A 385 -5.38 6.22 -12.89
CA TYR A 385 -5.35 4.84 -13.37
C TYR A 385 -4.13 4.56 -14.26
N LEU A 386 -3.87 5.43 -15.25
CA LEU A 386 -2.72 5.30 -16.15
C LEU A 386 -1.39 5.40 -15.39
N LEU A 387 -1.29 6.35 -14.45
CA LEU A 387 -0.10 6.54 -13.63
C LEU A 387 0.19 5.32 -12.75
N ARG A 388 -0.83 4.70 -12.13
CA ARG A 388 -0.61 3.46 -11.37
C ARG A 388 -0.20 2.30 -12.27
N GLY A 389 -0.74 2.22 -13.49
CA GLY A 389 -0.30 1.26 -14.51
C GLY A 389 1.19 1.41 -14.84
N LEU A 390 1.66 2.65 -14.99
CA LEU A 390 3.08 2.97 -15.19
C LEU A 390 3.93 2.62 -13.95
N ASP A 391 3.45 2.99 -12.75
CA ASP A 391 4.19 2.81 -11.49
C ASP A 391 4.43 1.33 -11.15
N CYS A 392 3.51 0.43 -11.52
CA CYS A 392 3.66 -1.02 -11.31
C CYS A 392 4.27 -1.76 -12.52
N GLY A 393 4.42 -1.10 -13.67
CA GLY A 393 4.96 -1.68 -14.91
C GLY A 393 3.96 -2.50 -15.73
N ALA A 394 2.64 -2.29 -15.54
CA ALA A 394 1.61 -2.94 -16.36
C ALA A 394 1.57 -2.40 -17.80
N VAL A 395 1.96 -1.14 -17.97
CA VAL A 395 1.99 -0.40 -19.24
C VAL A 395 3.27 0.43 -19.32
N ASP A 396 3.69 0.75 -20.54
CA ASP A 396 4.94 1.46 -20.79
C ASP A 396 4.70 2.97 -21.04
N PRO A 397 5.66 3.86 -20.69
CA PRO A 397 5.50 5.30 -20.93
C PRO A 397 5.22 5.65 -22.40
N ALA A 398 5.91 4.99 -23.33
CA ALA A 398 5.72 5.21 -24.76
C ALA A 398 4.32 4.76 -25.25
N GLU A 399 3.80 3.66 -24.70
CA GLU A 399 2.44 3.15 -24.99
C GLU A 399 1.40 4.19 -24.53
N VAL A 400 1.51 4.68 -23.30
CA VAL A 400 0.59 5.68 -22.75
C VAL A 400 0.67 7.00 -23.51
N THR A 401 1.86 7.50 -23.84
CA THR A 401 2.02 8.74 -24.61
C THR A 401 1.47 8.60 -26.03
N ALA A 402 1.65 7.46 -26.69
CA ALA A 402 1.10 7.23 -28.02
C ALA A 402 -0.44 7.26 -28.03
N LEU A 403 -1.08 6.67 -27.02
CA LEU A 403 -2.54 6.61 -26.91
C LEU A 403 -3.16 7.95 -26.46
N THR A 404 -2.51 8.65 -25.53
CA THR A 404 -3.10 9.85 -24.90
C THR A 404 -2.62 11.17 -25.50
N GLY A 405 -1.44 11.19 -26.13
CA GLY A 405 -0.72 12.41 -26.44
C GLY A 405 -0.13 13.13 -25.22
N LEU A 406 -0.13 12.49 -24.04
CA LEU A 406 0.30 13.08 -22.76
C LEU A 406 1.59 12.41 -22.26
N ASP A 407 2.49 13.21 -21.70
CA ASP A 407 3.63 12.71 -20.94
C ASP A 407 3.27 12.50 -19.46
N ARG A 408 4.20 11.90 -18.71
CA ARG A 408 4.00 11.65 -17.27
C ARG A 408 3.71 12.93 -16.49
N THR A 409 4.40 14.03 -16.80
CA THR A 409 4.21 15.33 -16.14
C THR A 409 2.79 15.86 -16.30
N ALA A 410 2.23 15.76 -17.50
CA ALA A 410 0.85 16.15 -17.78
C ALA A 410 -0.15 15.26 -17.03
N LEU A 411 0.11 13.95 -16.98
CA LEU A 411 -0.70 13.01 -16.21
C LEU A 411 -0.66 13.35 -14.71
N ASP A 412 0.51 13.56 -14.11
CA ASP A 412 0.64 13.89 -12.68
C ASP A 412 -0.15 15.16 -12.33
N ARG A 413 -0.09 16.18 -13.20
CA ARG A 413 -0.88 17.41 -13.04
C ARG A 413 -2.38 17.16 -13.05
N LEU A 414 -2.88 16.36 -14.00
CA LEU A 414 -4.30 15.99 -14.10
C LEU A 414 -4.75 15.14 -12.91
N ALA A 415 -3.89 14.25 -12.41
CA ALA A 415 -4.15 13.42 -11.24
C ALA A 415 -4.11 14.22 -9.92
N GLY A 416 -3.60 15.46 -9.95
CA GLY A 416 -3.37 16.27 -8.76
C GLY A 416 -2.31 15.66 -7.83
N ARG A 417 -1.36 14.89 -8.38
CA ARG A 417 -0.16 14.47 -7.66
C ARG A 417 0.79 15.66 -7.59
N ARG A 418 1.33 15.95 -6.41
CA ARG A 418 2.38 16.96 -6.24
C ARG A 418 3.71 16.25 -6.47
N GLY A 419 4.47 16.70 -7.48
CA GLY A 419 5.82 16.20 -7.78
C GLY A 419 6.88 16.82 -6.88
#